data_AF-A0A529MP23-F1
#
_entry.id   AF-A0A529MP23-F1
#
_cell.length_a   1.000
_cell.length_b   1.000
_cell.length_c   1.000
_cell.angle_alpha   90.00
_cell.angle_beta   90.00
_cell.angle_gamma   90.00
#
_symmetry.space_group_name_H-M   'P 1'
#
loop_
_entity.id
_entity.type
_entity.pdbx_description
1 polymer ?
#
loop_
_entity_poly.entity_id
_entity_poly.type
_entity_poly.pdbx_seq_one_letter_code
_entity_poly.pdbx_strand_id
1 'polypeptide(L)'
;RALSTLQEQGLLEARPGRGTTVAARDVGEKPGFVSSPSDQSGIIDLSVNRPATTAYLDAVAALLPRLPKDRHYAALQDYHPPEGPLWARVAVADWFKSVAGDGDPGRVVLAAGAQHGLDGVLGAV
;
A
#
# COMPACT_ATOMS: atom_id res chain seq x y z
N ARG A 1 -13.26 -14.25 -26.42
CA ARG A 1 -14.02 -14.43 -25.16
C ARG A 1 -13.79 -13.30 -24.18
N ALA A 2 -12.58 -13.04 -23.67
CA ALA A 2 -12.38 -11.93 -22.73
C ALA A 2 -12.79 -10.55 -23.28
N LEU A 3 -12.32 -10.16 -24.47
CA LEU A 3 -12.68 -8.87 -25.09
C LEU A 3 -14.16 -8.76 -25.45
N SER A 4 -14.76 -9.85 -25.95
CA SER A 4 -16.20 -9.88 -26.26
C SER A 4 -17.05 -9.73 -25.00
N THR A 5 -16.67 -10.39 -23.90
CA THR A 5 -17.34 -10.24 -22.61
C THR A 5 -17.21 -8.82 -22.06
N LEU A 6 -16.03 -8.19 -22.19
CA LEU A 6 -15.84 -6.80 -21.77
C LEU A 6 -16.66 -5.82 -22.63
N GLN A 7 -16.82 -6.10 -23.92
CA GLN A 7 -17.66 -5.31 -24.82
C GLN A 7 -19.16 -5.49 -24.51
N GLU A 8 -19.61 -6.73 -24.23
CA GLU A 8 -20.98 -7.03 -23.78
C GLU A 8 -21.30 -6.35 -22.45
N GLN A 9 -20.31 -6.20 -21.57
CA GLN A 9 -20.42 -5.47 -20.29
C GLN A 9 -20.32 -3.95 -20.45
N GLY A 10 -20.17 -3.42 -21.67
CA GLY A 10 -20.04 -1.99 -21.92
C GLY A 10 -18.75 -1.37 -21.37
N LEU A 11 -17.73 -2.19 -21.09
CA LEU A 11 -16.43 -1.75 -20.58
C LEU A 11 -15.46 -1.37 -21.72
N LEU A 12 -15.77 -1.78 -22.94
CA LEU A 12 -15.01 -1.49 -24.15
C LEU A 12 -15.93 -1.00 -25.26
N GLU A 13 -15.45 -0.03 -26.04
CA GLU A 13 -16.02 0.37 -27.31
C GLU A 13 -15.12 -0.15 -28.44
N ALA A 14 -15.69 -0.92 -29.37
CA ALA A 14 -14.98 -1.38 -30.56
C ALA A 14 -15.61 -0.75 -31.81
N ARG A 15 -14.80 -0.08 -32.64
CA ARG A 15 -15.24 0.45 -33.94
C ARG A 15 -14.38 -0.12 -35.07
N PRO A 16 -14.98 -0.66 -36.15
CA PRO A 16 -14.25 -1.12 -37.32
C PRO A 16 -13.30 -0.02 -37.84
N GLY A 17 -12.02 -0.35 -38.03
CA GLY A 17 -10.99 0.59 -38.49
C GLY A 17 -10.40 1.53 -37.43
N ARG A 18 -10.90 1.52 -36.18
CA ARG A 18 -10.37 2.37 -35.07
C ARG A 18 -9.82 1.58 -33.89
N GLY A 19 -9.99 0.26 -33.87
CA GLY A 19 -9.55 -0.58 -32.76
C GLY A 19 -10.58 -0.61 -31.63
N THR A 20 -10.10 -0.97 -30.43
CA THR A 20 -10.91 -1.11 -29.22
C THR A 20 -10.40 -0.15 -28.15
N THR A 21 -11.29 0.63 -27.55
CA THR A 21 -10.97 1.59 -26.48
C THR A 21 -11.76 1.27 -25.22
N VAL A 22 -11.23 1.67 -24.06
CA VAL A 22 -11.97 1.56 -22.79
C VAL A 22 -13.12 2.56 -22.81
N ALA A 23 -14.34 2.09 -22.50
CA ALA A 23 -15.51 2.94 -22.46
C ALA A 23 -15.37 3.97 -21.33
N ALA A 24 -15.71 5.23 -21.62
CA ALA A 24 -15.75 6.27 -20.59
C ALA A 24 -16.86 5.94 -19.60
N ARG A 25 -16.49 5.55 -18.39
CA ARG A 25 -17.45 5.33 -17.32
C ARG A 25 -17.86 6.70 -16.79
N ASP A 26 -19.13 7.04 -16.90
CA ASP A 26 -19.69 8.13 -16.12
C ASP A 26 -19.51 7.72 -14.66
N VAL A 27 -18.58 8.39 -13.96
CA VAL A 27 -18.26 8.08 -12.56
C VAL A 27 -19.40 8.65 -11.71
N GLY A 28 -20.60 8.11 -11.87
CA GLY A 28 -21.67 8.29 -10.92
C GLY A 28 -21.14 7.85 -9.56
N GLU A 29 -21.11 8.80 -8.63
CA GLU A 29 -20.56 8.73 -7.28
C GLU A 29 -20.92 7.43 -6.57
N LYS A 30 -20.13 6.38 -6.77
CA LYS A 30 -19.91 5.43 -5.70
C LYS A 30 -18.77 6.05 -4.90
N PRO A 31 -18.97 6.39 -3.62
CA PRO A 31 -17.84 6.75 -2.79
C PRO A 31 -16.98 5.49 -2.72
N GLY A 32 -15.93 5.46 -3.55
CA GLY A 32 -14.83 4.55 -3.37
C GLY A 32 -14.30 4.73 -1.95
N PHE A 33 -13.57 3.75 -1.45
CA PHE A 33 -12.83 3.93 -0.21
C PHE A 33 -12.01 5.23 -0.28
N VAL A 34 -12.41 6.23 0.51
CA VAL A 34 -11.74 7.53 0.56
C VAL A 34 -10.57 7.37 1.52
N SER A 35 -9.39 7.15 0.94
CA SER A 35 -8.15 6.96 1.71
C SER A 35 -7.45 8.27 2.09
N SER A 36 -7.98 9.40 1.62
CA SER A 36 -7.39 10.73 1.76
C SER A 36 -8.46 11.74 2.13
N PRO A 37 -8.20 12.66 3.09
CA PRO A 37 -9.09 13.77 3.36
C PRO A 37 -9.37 14.59 2.09
N SER A 38 -10.53 15.23 2.04
CA SER A 38 -10.91 16.19 1.00
C SER A 38 -9.95 17.38 0.98
N ASP A 39 -9.50 17.75 -0.21
CA ASP A 39 -8.72 18.97 -0.46
C ASP A 39 -9.61 20.23 -0.58
N GLN A 40 -10.91 20.11 -0.29
CA GLN A 40 -11.85 21.22 -0.39
C GLN A 40 -11.54 22.30 0.65
N SER A 41 -11.27 23.51 0.18
CA SER A 41 -10.99 24.64 1.04
C SER A 41 -12.19 24.99 1.92
N GLY A 42 -11.92 25.34 3.18
CA GLY A 42 -12.95 25.70 4.16
C GLY A 42 -13.67 24.52 4.81
N ILE A 43 -13.29 23.27 4.50
CA ILE A 43 -13.84 22.07 5.12
C ILE A 43 -12.79 21.43 6.04
N ILE A 44 -13.22 21.04 7.24
CA ILE A 44 -12.46 20.14 8.11
C ILE A 44 -12.99 18.74 7.86
N ASP A 45 -12.26 17.95 7.08
CA ASP A 45 -12.65 16.58 6.78
C ASP A 45 -12.28 15.64 7.93
N LEU A 46 -13.30 15.14 8.63
CA LEU A 46 -13.19 14.18 9.73
C LEU A 46 -13.53 12.74 9.30
N SER A 47 -13.76 12.49 8.00
CA SER A 47 -14.14 11.16 7.48
C SER A 47 -12.97 10.19 7.42
N VAL A 48 -11.73 10.68 7.45
CA VAL A 48 -10.51 9.87 7.38
C VAL A 48 -9.74 9.96 8.69
N ASN A 49 -9.55 8.82 9.35
CA ASN A 49 -8.68 8.71 10.53
C ASN A 49 -7.20 8.66 10.10
N ARG A 50 -6.69 9.81 9.63
CA ARG A 50 -5.28 9.99 9.28
C ARG A 50 -4.65 10.98 10.26
N PRO A 51 -3.59 10.60 10.98
CA PRO A 51 -2.86 11.54 11.82
C PRO A 51 -2.37 12.75 11.01
N ALA A 52 -2.70 13.95 11.45
CA ALA A 52 -2.26 15.20 10.83
C ALA A 52 -0.80 15.50 11.19
N THR A 53 0.14 14.65 10.74
CA THR A 53 1.56 14.77 11.06
C THR A 53 2.40 14.90 9.79
N THR A 54 3.42 15.76 9.81
CA THR A 54 4.44 15.83 8.75
C THR A 54 5.52 14.78 8.91
N ALA A 55 5.62 14.14 10.08
CA ALA A 55 6.68 13.22 10.47
C ALA A 55 6.96 12.13 9.42
N TYR A 56 5.91 11.61 8.78
CA TYR A 56 6.05 10.64 7.68
C TYR A 56 6.82 11.23 6.48
N LEU A 57 6.43 12.42 6.01
CA LEU A 57 7.10 13.08 4.88
C LEU A 57 8.52 13.50 5.24
N ASP A 58 8.74 13.98 6.47
CA ASP A 58 10.06 14.36 6.97
C ASP A 58 11.01 13.15 6.99
N ALA A 59 10.53 11.99 7.46
CA ALA A 59 11.30 10.75 7.44
C ALA A 59 11.62 10.28 6.01
N VAL A 60 10.65 10.32 5.10
CA VAL A 60 10.85 9.96 3.69
C VAL A 60 11.88 10.87 3.03
N ALA A 61 11.77 12.19 3.23
CA ALA A 61 12.69 13.18 2.70
C ALA A 61 14.13 12.98 3.22
N ALA A 62 14.27 12.60 4.49
CA ALA A 62 15.57 12.33 5.09
C ALA A 62 16.22 11.01 4.61
N LEU A 63 15.40 9.97 4.39
CA LEU A 63 15.89 8.60 4.14
C LEU A 63 16.11 8.30 2.66
N LEU A 64 15.20 8.72 1.76
CA LEU A 64 15.28 8.38 0.33
C LEU A 64 16.62 8.74 -0.33
N PRO A 65 17.22 9.94 -0.10
CA PRO A 65 18.50 10.30 -0.72
C PRO A 65 19.68 9.42 -0.27
N ARG A 66 19.53 8.74 0.88
CA ARG A 66 20.56 7.88 1.48
C ARG A 66 20.35 6.41 1.13
N LEU A 67 19.16 6.03 0.66
CA LEU A 67 18.77 4.66 0.40
C LEU A 67 19.75 3.90 -0.52
N PRO A 68 20.27 4.45 -1.65
CA PRO A 68 21.22 3.74 -2.49
C PRO A 68 22.58 3.45 -1.84
N LYS A 69 22.91 4.15 -0.75
CA LYS A 69 24.15 3.97 0.02
C LYS A 69 23.98 2.97 1.16
N ASP A 70 22.76 2.51 1.43
CA ASP A 70 22.51 1.53 2.48
C ASP A 70 23.09 0.16 2.07
N ARG A 71 23.73 -0.52 3.01
CA ARG A 71 24.34 -1.84 2.78
C ARG A 71 23.31 -2.90 2.35
N HIS A 72 22.04 -2.71 2.70
CA HIS A 72 20.93 -3.60 2.37
C HIS A 72 20.24 -3.24 1.05
N TYR A 73 20.62 -2.14 0.39
CA TYR A 73 19.95 -1.65 -0.82
C TYR A 73 19.91 -2.68 -1.95
N ALA A 74 21.03 -3.36 -2.20
CA ALA A 74 21.12 -4.38 -3.25
C ALA A 74 20.15 -5.56 -3.01
N ALA A 75 19.85 -5.87 -1.74
CA ALA A 75 18.96 -6.97 -1.39
C ALA A 75 17.48 -6.66 -1.66
N LEU A 76 17.11 -5.39 -1.95
CA LEU A 76 15.71 -5.02 -2.19
C LEU A 76 15.12 -5.65 -3.45
N GLN A 77 15.96 -6.05 -4.42
CA GLN A 77 15.51 -6.72 -5.64
C GLN A 77 15.33 -8.23 -5.47
N ASP A 78 15.81 -8.78 -4.36
CA ASP A 78 15.78 -10.22 -4.11
C ASP A 78 14.40 -10.64 -3.59
N TYR A 79 14.07 -11.91 -3.80
CA TYR A 79 12.96 -12.53 -3.08
C TYR A 79 13.31 -12.65 -1.60
N HIS A 80 12.49 -12.06 -0.74
CA HIS A 80 12.66 -12.15 0.70
C HIS A 80 11.92 -13.37 1.28
N PRO A 81 12.34 -13.85 2.47
CA PRO A 81 11.53 -14.77 3.25
C PRO A 81 10.09 -14.25 3.41
N PRO A 82 9.08 -15.14 3.53
CA PRO A 82 7.69 -14.73 3.67
C PRO A 82 7.45 -13.75 4.81
N GLU A 83 8.18 -13.89 5.92
CA GLU A 83 8.09 -13.00 7.07
C GLU A 83 8.85 -11.67 6.91
N GLY A 84 9.64 -11.54 5.84
CA GLY A 84 10.54 -10.43 5.58
C GLY A 84 12.00 -10.71 5.99
N PRO A 85 12.95 -9.91 5.47
CA PRO A 85 14.37 -10.15 5.71
C PRO A 85 14.74 -9.86 7.18
N LEU A 86 15.65 -10.67 7.74
CA LEU A 86 16.01 -10.62 9.15
C LEU A 86 16.44 -9.23 9.63
N TRP A 87 17.24 -8.50 8.82
CA TRP A 87 17.73 -7.17 9.21
C TRP A 87 16.59 -6.18 9.45
N ALA A 88 15.52 -6.26 8.66
CA ALA A 88 14.36 -5.40 8.80
C ALA A 88 13.52 -5.81 10.02
N ARG A 89 13.35 -7.13 10.24
CA ARG A 89 12.67 -7.64 11.44
C ARG A 89 13.38 -7.25 12.73
N VAL A 90 14.71 -7.26 12.76
CA VAL A 90 15.51 -6.79 13.90
C VAL A 90 15.27 -5.30 14.16
N ALA A 91 15.31 -4.46 13.12
CA ALA A 91 15.06 -3.03 13.27
C ALA A 91 13.66 -2.73 13.80
N VAL A 92 12.65 -3.44 13.29
CA VAL A 92 11.26 -3.33 13.76
C VAL A 92 11.14 -3.81 15.21
N ALA A 93 11.69 -4.98 15.55
CA ALA A 93 11.62 -5.52 16.92
C ALA A 93 12.26 -4.57 17.95
N ASP A 94 13.39 -3.96 17.61
CA ASP A 94 14.06 -2.98 18.48
C ASP A 94 13.20 -1.71 18.67
N TRP A 95 12.61 -1.19 17.59
CA TRP A 95 11.70 -0.04 17.68
C TRP A 95 10.46 -0.34 18.53
N PHE A 96 9.86 -1.52 18.32
CA PHE A 96 8.67 -1.96 19.03
C PHE A 96 8.92 -2.26 20.50
N LYS A 97 10.14 -2.58 20.91
CA LYS A 97 10.47 -2.86 22.33
C LYS A 97 9.97 -1.79 23.31
N SER A 98 9.88 -0.54 22.85
CA SER A 98 9.38 0.59 23.67
C SER A 98 7.85 0.70 23.73
N VAL A 99 7.12 0.04 22.83
CA VAL A 99 5.67 0.20 22.63
C VAL A 99 4.91 -1.12 22.79
N ALA A 100 5.44 -2.24 22.29
CA ALA A 100 4.84 -3.57 22.39
C ALA A 100 5.88 -4.70 22.16
N GLY A 101 5.80 -5.76 22.96
CA GLY A 101 6.57 -7.00 22.75
C GLY A 101 7.87 -7.10 23.56
N ASP A 102 8.54 -8.24 23.42
CA ASP A 102 9.81 -8.58 24.08
C ASP A 102 11.04 -8.21 23.23
N GLY A 103 10.84 -7.68 22.03
CA GLY A 103 11.90 -7.35 21.08
C GLY A 103 12.46 -8.57 20.34
N ASP A 104 11.74 -9.69 20.29
CA ASP A 104 12.15 -10.88 19.52
C ASP A 104 11.85 -10.70 18.01
N PRO A 105 12.88 -10.65 17.13
CA PRO A 105 12.67 -10.57 15.69
C PRO A 105 11.93 -11.80 15.12
N GLY A 106 11.97 -12.94 15.80
CA GLY A 106 11.24 -14.16 15.43
C GLY A 106 9.72 -14.04 15.54
N ARG A 107 9.23 -12.99 16.20
CA ARG A 107 7.80 -12.67 16.34
C ARG A 107 7.33 -11.52 15.45
N VAL A 108 8.20 -11.04 14.56
CA VAL A 108 7.89 -9.96 13.62
C VAL A 108 7.64 -10.53 12.24
N VAL A 109 6.53 -10.14 11.63
CA VAL A 109 6.22 -10.38 10.22
C VAL A 109 6.02 -9.02 9.55
N LEU A 110 6.72 -8.78 8.44
CA LEU A 110 6.53 -7.57 7.65
C LEU A 110 5.35 -7.75 6.70
N ALA A 111 4.39 -6.84 6.78
CA ALA A 111 3.19 -6.87 5.94
C ALA A 111 3.10 -5.63 5.04
N ALA A 112 2.51 -5.81 3.86
CA ALA A 112 2.21 -4.77 2.88
C ALA A 112 0.93 -3.99 3.24
N GLY A 113 0.84 -3.55 4.50
CA GLY A 113 -0.33 -2.88 5.07
C GLY A 113 -1.13 -3.73 6.05
N ALA A 114 -2.05 -3.07 6.77
CA ALA A 114 -2.79 -3.68 7.87
C ALA A 114 -3.65 -4.88 7.44
N GLN A 115 -4.28 -4.82 6.28
CA GLN A 115 -5.14 -5.91 5.78
C GLN A 115 -4.33 -7.17 5.48
N HIS A 116 -3.15 -7.05 4.85
CA HIS A 116 -2.25 -8.18 4.64
C HIS A 116 -1.80 -8.76 5.99
N GLY A 117 -1.47 -7.90 6.96
CA GLY A 117 -1.12 -8.36 8.31
C GLY A 117 -2.25 -9.15 8.97
N LEU A 118 -3.48 -8.65 8.89
CA LEU A 118 -4.67 -9.33 9.43
C LEU A 118 -4.93 -10.67 8.73
N ASP A 119 -4.84 -10.71 7.40
CA ASP A 119 -4.99 -11.93 6.62
C ASP A 119 -3.98 -13.00 7.04
N GLY A 120 -2.71 -12.61 7.18
CA GLY A 120 -1.65 -13.51 7.66
C GLY A 120 -1.88 -14.05 9.08
N VAL A 121 -2.42 -13.23 9.98
CA VAL A 121 -2.77 -13.67 11.35
C VAL A 121 -3.98 -14.61 11.34
N LEU A 122 -5.03 -14.28 10.59
CA LEU A 122 -6.25 -15.07 10.52
C LEU A 122 -6.01 -16.43 9.83
N GLY A 123 -5.11 -16.50 8.85
CA GLY A 123 -4.73 -17.75 8.20
C GLY A 123 -3.79 -18.64 9.03
N ALA A 124 -3.24 -18.14 10.14
CA ALA A 124 -2.36 -18.91 11.03
C ALA A 124 -3.09 -19.67 12.14
N VAL A 125 -4.41 -19.47 12.27
CA VAL A 125 -5.30 -20.12 13.24
C VAL A 125 -6.07 -21.26 12.58
#